data_AF-A0A7L2P269-F1
#
_entry.id   AF-A0A7L2P269-F1
#
_cell.length_a   1.000
_cell.length_b   1.000
_cell.length_c   1.000
_cell.angle_alpha   90.00
_cell.angle_beta   90.00
_cell.angle_gamma   90.00
#
_symmetry.space_group_name_H-M   'P 1'
#
loop_
_entity.id
_entity.type
_entity.pdbx_description
1 polymer ?
#
loop_
_entity_poly.entity_id
_entity_poly.type
_entity_poly.pdbx_seq_one_letter_code
_entity_poly.pdbx_strand_id
1 'polypeptide(L)'
;LLTPPCASLCLQGALSALHRSQSPSCARFCRALIGCLSQDSPAHDQSPLLMSLHDPARSRLLEAAMTVMDPPGLRELFRGHLRGHLRGVASHRVANHGLQRLLDHAPEDVVSEVLSELGPALGEPLARGHPGVVTALLRALRRWPRLQGEGLRWLFQVGHALFCAKPRPLPVCPHPLSAPFPVAKPRPLFSQATPVLCSSPQI
;
A
#
# COMPACT_ATOMS: atom_id res chain seq x y z
N LEU A 1 15.71 -3.49 18.05
CA LEU A 1 16.37 -4.21 16.92
C LEU A 1 15.78 -3.85 15.54
N LEU A 2 14.52 -3.41 15.45
CA LEU A 2 13.86 -3.05 14.19
C LEU A 2 14.00 -1.56 13.79
N THR A 3 14.75 -0.77 14.56
CA THR A 3 14.72 0.70 14.53
C THR A 3 15.57 1.37 13.43
N PRO A 4 16.72 0.85 12.96
CA PRO A 4 17.39 1.46 11.83
C PRO A 4 16.83 0.91 10.49
N PRO A 5 16.58 1.76 9.48
CA PRO A 5 16.13 1.35 8.14
C PRO A 5 17.03 0.26 7.52
N CYS A 6 18.33 0.32 7.82
CA CYS A 6 19.32 -0.66 7.40
C CYS A 6 18.99 -2.08 7.90
N ALA A 7 18.53 -2.22 9.15
CA ALA A 7 18.16 -3.53 9.69
C ALA A 7 16.94 -4.11 8.96
N SER A 8 15.94 -3.28 8.63
CA SER A 8 14.78 -3.72 7.85
C SER A 8 15.19 -4.27 6.47
N LEU A 9 16.08 -3.57 5.76
CA LEU A 9 16.59 -4.02 4.46
C LEU A 9 17.40 -5.31 4.56
N CYS A 10 18.29 -5.43 5.56
CA CYS A 10 19.05 -6.65 5.80
C CYS A 10 18.14 -7.85 6.08
N LEU A 11 17.10 -7.68 6.90
CA LEU A 11 16.14 -8.74 7.22
C LEU A 11 15.31 -9.15 5.98
N GLN A 12 14.89 -8.19 5.15
CA GLN A 12 14.22 -8.48 3.86
C GLN A 12 15.14 -9.25 2.90
N GLY A 13 16.42 -8.87 2.84
CA GLY A 13 17.44 -9.57 2.07
C GLY A 13 17.67 -11.00 2.57
N ALA A 14 17.76 -11.18 3.89
CA ALA A 14 17.91 -12.49 4.52
C ALA A 14 16.71 -13.40 4.23
N LEU A 15 15.48 -12.91 4.38
CA LEU A 15 14.26 -13.65 4.02
C LEU A 15 14.29 -14.11 2.55
N SER A 16 14.65 -13.20 1.65
CA SER A 16 14.71 -13.49 0.22
C SER A 16 15.76 -14.56 -0.11
N ALA A 17 16.94 -14.49 0.52
CA ALA A 17 18.00 -15.48 0.34
C ALA A 17 17.63 -16.86 0.92
N LEU A 18 17.01 -16.90 2.11
CA LEU A 18 16.52 -18.13 2.73
C LEU A 18 15.40 -18.79 1.92
N HIS A 19 14.50 -17.99 1.35
CA HIS A 19 13.43 -18.50 0.50
C HIS A 19 13.97 -19.06 -0.82
N ARG A 20 14.87 -18.34 -1.50
CA ARG A 20 15.50 -18.82 -2.75
C ARG A 20 16.31 -20.11 -2.57
N SER A 21 16.94 -20.27 -1.41
CA SER A 21 17.68 -21.50 -1.06
C SER A 21 16.78 -22.64 -0.57
N GLN A 22 15.45 -22.44 -0.50
CA GLN A 22 14.47 -23.41 0.02
C GLN A 22 14.83 -23.90 1.44
N SER A 23 15.50 -23.06 2.24
CA SER A 23 15.96 -23.45 3.55
C SER A 23 14.78 -23.67 4.50
N PRO A 24 14.77 -24.77 5.29
CA PRO A 24 13.74 -24.97 6.33
C PRO A 24 13.79 -23.86 7.40
N SER A 25 14.91 -23.13 7.48
CA SER A 25 15.05 -21.97 8.36
C SER A 25 14.21 -20.76 7.94
N CYS A 26 13.73 -20.70 6.69
CA CYS A 26 12.89 -19.59 6.20
C CYS A 26 11.59 -19.49 7.02
N ALA A 27 10.86 -20.60 7.19
CA ALA A 27 9.63 -20.63 7.96
C ALA A 27 9.86 -20.26 9.44
N ARG A 28 10.97 -20.76 10.04
CA ARG A 28 11.35 -20.43 11.42
C ARG A 28 11.65 -18.94 11.58
N PHE A 29 12.39 -18.37 10.62
CA PHE A 29 12.72 -16.96 10.60
C PHE A 29 11.46 -16.09 10.45
N CYS A 30 10.53 -16.45 9.54
CA CYS A 30 9.26 -15.76 9.38
C CYS A 30 8.44 -15.75 10.68
N ARG A 31 8.31 -16.90 11.35
CA ARG A 31 7.59 -16.99 12.63
C ARG A 31 8.23 -16.13 13.71
N ALA A 32 9.56 -16.15 13.82
CA ALA A 32 10.27 -15.30 14.77
C ALA A 32 10.07 -13.81 14.46
N LEU A 33 10.14 -13.42 13.18
CA LEU A 33 9.92 -12.04 12.76
C LEU A 33 8.50 -11.57 13.08
N ILE A 34 7.48 -12.37 12.77
CA ILE A 34 6.08 -12.08 13.09
C ILE A 34 5.91 -11.96 14.61
N GLY A 35 6.50 -12.89 15.38
CA GLY A 35 6.49 -12.83 16.85
C GLY A 35 7.07 -11.54 17.40
N CYS A 36 8.23 -11.09 16.91
CA CYS A 36 8.82 -9.81 17.29
C CYS A 36 7.92 -8.63 16.93
N LEU A 37 7.29 -8.64 15.76
CA LEU A 37 6.38 -7.57 15.34
C LEU A 37 5.11 -7.51 16.21
N SER A 38 4.66 -8.65 16.72
CA SER A 38 3.48 -8.77 17.58
C SER A 38 3.69 -8.33 19.03
N GLN A 39 4.94 -8.25 19.52
CA GLN A 39 5.24 -8.01 20.95
C GLN A 39 5.16 -6.54 21.38
N ASP A 40 5.23 -5.57 20.45
CA ASP A 40 5.40 -4.14 20.79
C ASP A 40 4.08 -3.36 21.03
N SER A 41 2.92 -4.01 21.23
CA SER A 41 1.65 -3.27 21.38
C SER A 41 0.86 -3.68 22.63
N PRO A 42 1.11 -3.03 23.79
CA PRO A 42 0.42 -3.34 25.04
C PRO A 42 -0.89 -2.55 25.29
N ALA A 43 -1.41 -1.75 24.35
CA ALA A 43 -2.37 -0.69 24.72
C ALA A 43 -3.55 -0.41 23.78
N HIS A 44 -3.91 -1.26 22.82
CA HIS A 44 -5.05 -0.99 21.91
C HIS A 44 -5.89 -2.23 21.60
N ASP A 45 -7.20 -2.02 21.41
CA ASP A 45 -8.18 -3.02 20.94
C ASP A 45 -7.89 -3.56 19.53
N GLN A 46 -6.84 -3.06 18.87
CA GLN A 46 -6.42 -3.47 17.53
C GLN A 46 -5.23 -4.43 17.59
N SER A 47 -5.21 -5.38 16.66
CA SER A 47 -4.15 -6.38 16.64
C SER A 47 -2.76 -5.74 16.42
N PRO A 48 -1.71 -6.21 17.10
CA PRO A 48 -0.37 -5.60 17.02
C PRO A 48 0.26 -5.69 15.63
N LEU A 49 -0.11 -6.71 14.83
CA LEU A 49 0.31 -6.81 13.43
C LEU A 49 -0.43 -5.84 12.52
N LEU A 50 -1.70 -5.51 12.81
CA LEU A 50 -2.41 -4.44 12.11
C LEU A 50 -1.69 -3.10 12.34
N MET A 51 -1.29 -2.80 13.57
CA MET A 51 -0.49 -1.62 13.88
C MET A 51 0.86 -1.63 13.15
N SER A 52 1.51 -2.80 13.06
CA SER A 52 2.76 -2.96 12.31
C SER A 52 2.59 -2.71 10.81
N LEU A 53 1.42 -2.98 10.23
CA LEU A 53 1.11 -2.63 8.83
C LEU A 53 0.88 -1.13 8.61
N HIS A 54 0.52 -0.39 9.65
CA HIS A 54 0.35 1.05 9.57
C HIS A 54 1.68 1.81 9.60
N ASP A 55 2.72 1.20 10.16
CA ASP A 55 4.07 1.75 10.23
C ASP A 55 4.88 1.48 8.94
N PRO A 56 5.44 2.50 8.26
CA PRO A 56 6.20 2.31 7.03
C PRO A 56 7.43 1.41 7.12
N ALA A 57 8.11 1.34 8.26
CA ALA A 57 9.32 0.53 8.39
C ALA A 57 8.98 -0.95 8.64
N ARG A 58 7.98 -1.19 9.48
CA ARG A 58 7.50 -2.53 9.87
C ARG A 58 6.62 -3.15 8.78
N SER A 59 5.84 -2.37 8.05
CA SER A 59 4.98 -2.86 6.96
C SER A 59 5.79 -3.54 5.86
N ARG A 60 6.96 -3.00 5.50
CA ARG A 60 7.86 -3.57 4.49
C ARG A 60 8.41 -4.94 4.90
N LEU A 61 8.67 -5.14 6.18
CA LEU A 61 9.09 -6.43 6.71
C LEU A 61 7.94 -7.44 6.68
N LEU A 62 6.73 -7.01 7.02
CA LEU A 62 5.57 -7.89 6.96
C LEU A 62 5.22 -8.26 5.51
N GLU A 63 5.35 -7.33 4.56
CA GLU A 63 5.26 -7.63 3.13
C GLU A 63 6.28 -8.69 2.68
N ALA A 64 7.54 -8.55 3.10
CA ALA A 64 8.56 -9.54 2.78
C ALA A 64 8.26 -10.91 3.41
N ALA A 65 7.75 -10.94 4.64
CA ALA A 65 7.31 -12.17 5.29
C ALA A 65 6.16 -12.84 4.52
N MET A 66 5.13 -12.08 4.14
CA MET A 66 3.98 -12.57 3.35
C MET A 66 4.40 -13.18 2.01
N THR A 67 5.49 -12.68 1.41
CA THR A 67 6.01 -13.20 0.13
C THR A 67 6.53 -14.63 0.24
N VAL A 68 7.05 -15.00 1.41
CA VAL A 68 7.76 -16.28 1.60
C VAL A 68 7.03 -17.25 2.54
N MET A 69 5.96 -16.79 3.19
CA MET A 69 5.10 -17.60 4.04
C MET A 69 4.38 -18.69 3.24
N ASP A 70 4.15 -19.82 3.89
CA ASP A 70 3.34 -20.91 3.36
C ASP A 70 1.83 -20.59 3.46
N PRO A 71 0.97 -21.27 2.68
CA PRO A 71 -0.48 -21.02 2.71
C PRO A 71 -1.12 -21.11 4.10
N PRO A 72 -0.76 -22.08 4.98
CA PRO A 72 -1.23 -22.09 6.37
C PRO A 72 -0.88 -20.83 7.15
N GLY A 73 0.37 -20.35 7.05
CA GLY A 73 0.78 -19.11 7.71
C GLY A 73 0.03 -17.88 7.20
N LEU A 74 -0.22 -17.79 5.89
CA LEU A 74 -1.00 -16.69 5.32
C LEU A 74 -2.46 -16.69 5.80
N ARG A 75 -3.07 -17.87 5.99
CA ARG A 75 -4.41 -17.99 6.56
C ARG A 75 -4.45 -17.54 8.01
N GLU A 76 -3.50 -17.97 8.82
CA GLU A 76 -3.41 -17.59 10.22
C GLU A 76 -3.23 -16.06 10.35
N LEU A 77 -2.31 -15.49 9.58
CA LEU A 77 -2.09 -14.05 9.56
C LEU A 77 -3.34 -13.28 9.12
N PHE A 78 -4.01 -13.73 8.06
CA PHE A 78 -5.23 -13.08 7.57
C PHE A 78 -6.37 -13.14 8.59
N ARG A 79 -6.71 -14.35 9.06
CA ARG A 79 -7.86 -14.57 9.95
C ARG A 79 -7.64 -14.01 11.36
N GLY A 80 -6.39 -14.01 11.84
CA GLY A 80 -6.04 -13.48 13.15
C GLY A 80 -5.97 -11.96 13.21
N HIS A 81 -5.69 -11.28 12.10
CA HIS A 81 -5.32 -9.85 12.14
C HIS A 81 -5.99 -8.94 11.12
N LEU A 82 -6.35 -9.44 9.94
CA LEU A 82 -6.85 -8.61 8.83
C LEU A 82 -8.35 -8.75 8.59
N ARG A 83 -8.90 -9.93 8.86
CA ARG A 83 -10.33 -10.21 8.72
C ARG A 83 -11.15 -9.22 9.55
N GLY A 84 -12.19 -8.66 8.94
CA GLY A 84 -13.04 -7.61 9.53
C GLY A 84 -12.46 -6.19 9.47
N HIS A 85 -11.23 -6.02 8.99
CA HIS A 85 -10.53 -4.73 8.95
C HIS A 85 -10.13 -4.32 7.53
N LEU A 86 -10.49 -5.09 6.49
CA LEU A 86 -9.95 -4.92 5.13
C LEU A 86 -10.30 -3.58 4.50
N ARG A 87 -11.49 -3.05 4.78
CA ARG A 87 -11.89 -1.72 4.32
C ARG A 87 -10.92 -0.63 4.79
N GLY A 88 -10.55 -0.67 6.07
CA GLY A 88 -9.59 0.26 6.68
C GLY A 88 -8.18 0.05 6.13
N VAL A 89 -7.73 -1.21 6.07
CA VAL A 89 -6.40 -1.59 5.55
C VAL A 89 -6.23 -1.17 4.09
N ALA A 90 -7.18 -1.50 3.22
CA ALA A 90 -7.15 -1.15 1.79
C ALA A 90 -7.14 0.37 1.55
N SER A 91 -7.74 1.12 2.47
CA SER A 91 -7.85 2.57 2.43
C SER A 91 -6.69 3.31 3.11
N HIS A 92 -5.80 2.60 3.79
CA HIS A 92 -4.71 3.21 4.54
C HIS A 92 -3.50 3.47 3.64
N ARG A 93 -2.85 4.63 3.79
CA ARG A 93 -1.73 5.06 2.91
C ARG A 93 -0.53 4.09 2.89
N VAL A 94 -0.33 3.32 3.97
CA VAL A 94 0.77 2.35 4.10
C VAL A 94 0.24 0.91 3.99
N ALA A 95 -0.83 0.60 4.73
CA ALA A 95 -1.24 -0.79 4.95
C ALA A 95 -1.85 -1.44 3.69
N ASN A 96 -2.30 -0.61 2.73
CA ASN A 96 -2.79 -1.09 1.45
C ASN A 96 -1.74 -1.93 0.69
N HIS A 97 -0.44 -1.64 0.85
CA HIS A 97 0.63 -2.41 0.22
C HIS A 97 0.76 -3.80 0.83
N GLY A 98 0.58 -3.92 2.16
CA GLY A 98 0.51 -5.22 2.84
C GLY A 98 -0.64 -6.08 2.33
N LEU A 99 -1.82 -5.49 2.11
CA LEU A 99 -2.96 -6.21 1.53
C LEU A 99 -2.70 -6.64 0.09
N GLN A 100 -2.12 -5.77 -0.75
CA GLN A 100 -1.73 -6.14 -2.11
C GLN A 100 -0.76 -7.32 -2.10
N ARG A 101 0.23 -7.29 -1.19
CA ARG A 101 1.20 -8.36 -1.03
C ARG A 101 0.56 -9.67 -0.58
N LEU A 102 -0.33 -9.61 0.41
CA LEU A 102 -1.12 -10.77 0.83
C LEU A 102 -1.86 -11.37 -0.38
N LEU A 103 -2.55 -10.53 -1.16
CA LEU A 103 -3.33 -10.96 -2.34
C LEU A 103 -2.47 -11.58 -3.44
N ASP A 104 -1.22 -11.17 -3.61
CA ASP A 104 -0.31 -11.77 -4.61
C ASP A 104 0.03 -13.23 -4.27
N HIS A 105 0.05 -13.60 -2.98
CA HIS A 105 0.45 -14.93 -2.51
C HIS A 105 -0.69 -15.75 -1.87
N ALA A 106 -1.85 -15.14 -1.61
CA ALA A 106 -2.96 -15.75 -0.89
C ALA A 106 -3.50 -17.03 -1.57
N PRO A 107 -3.86 -18.07 -0.78
CA PRO A 107 -4.61 -19.22 -1.26
C PRO A 107 -6.07 -18.85 -1.58
N GLU A 108 -6.76 -19.71 -2.34
CA GLU A 108 -8.13 -19.49 -2.82
C GLU A 108 -9.11 -19.09 -1.71
N ASP A 109 -9.05 -19.76 -0.56
CA ASP A 109 -9.96 -19.52 0.57
C ASP A 109 -9.80 -18.11 1.16
N VAL A 110 -8.56 -17.62 1.27
CA VAL A 110 -8.28 -16.26 1.73
C VAL A 110 -8.74 -15.24 0.68
N VAL A 111 -8.50 -15.49 -0.61
CA VAL A 111 -8.98 -14.59 -1.69
C VAL A 111 -10.49 -14.49 -1.69
N SER A 112 -11.19 -15.61 -1.46
CA SER A 112 -12.66 -15.63 -1.35
C SER A 112 -13.13 -14.80 -0.15
N GLU A 113 -12.53 -14.97 1.03
CA GLU A 113 -12.88 -14.16 2.22
C GLU A 113 -12.61 -12.67 2.00
N VAL A 114 -11.47 -12.31 1.38
CA VAL A 114 -11.16 -10.93 1.00
C VAL A 114 -12.20 -10.38 0.03
N LEU A 115 -12.60 -11.16 -0.97
CA LEU A 115 -13.58 -10.72 -1.97
C LEU A 115 -14.95 -10.43 -1.33
N SER A 116 -15.41 -11.31 -0.44
CA SER A 116 -16.69 -11.14 0.25
C SER A 116 -16.71 -9.91 1.17
N GLU A 117 -15.61 -9.63 1.88
CA GLU A 117 -15.54 -8.49 2.79
C GLU A 117 -15.24 -7.17 2.05
N LEU A 118 -14.24 -7.17 1.16
CA LEU A 118 -13.76 -5.96 0.51
C LEU A 118 -14.57 -5.58 -0.73
N GLY A 119 -15.14 -6.56 -1.45
CA GLY A 119 -15.94 -6.36 -2.67
C GLY A 119 -16.92 -5.18 -2.60
N PRO A 120 -17.88 -5.17 -1.64
CA PRO A 120 -18.83 -4.06 -1.49
C PRO A 120 -18.19 -2.73 -1.08
N ALA A 121 -16.97 -2.76 -0.52
CA ALA A 121 -16.25 -1.59 -0.02
C ALA A 121 -15.17 -1.07 -0.99
N LEU A 122 -14.96 -1.70 -2.15
CA LEU A 122 -13.89 -1.37 -3.11
C LEU A 122 -13.93 0.08 -3.63
N GLY A 123 -15.10 0.74 -3.59
CA GLY A 123 -15.23 2.13 -4.00
C GLY A 123 -14.39 3.09 -3.16
N GLU A 124 -14.16 2.78 -1.88
CA GLU A 124 -13.46 3.68 -0.97
C GLU A 124 -11.93 3.66 -1.14
N PRO A 125 -11.25 2.51 -1.25
CA PRO A 125 -9.84 2.47 -1.68
C PRO A 125 -9.60 3.15 -3.02
N LEU A 126 -10.52 2.99 -4.00
CA LEU A 126 -10.43 3.67 -5.28
C LEU A 126 -10.53 5.19 -5.15
N ALA A 127 -11.52 5.69 -4.39
CA ALA A 127 -11.68 7.11 -4.13
C ALA A 127 -10.48 7.73 -3.38
N ARG A 128 -9.79 6.94 -2.56
CA ARG A 128 -8.55 7.34 -1.87
C ARG A 128 -7.29 7.24 -2.73
N GLY A 129 -7.41 6.85 -4.00
CA GLY A 129 -6.26 6.75 -4.90
C GLY A 129 -5.41 5.50 -4.67
N HIS A 130 -5.99 4.40 -4.18
CA HIS A 130 -5.31 3.12 -4.00
C HIS A 130 -5.78 2.05 -5.01
N PRO A 131 -5.68 2.29 -6.34
CA PRO A 131 -6.11 1.31 -7.35
C PRO A 131 -5.26 0.03 -7.34
N GLY A 132 -4.07 0.07 -6.76
CA GLY A 132 -3.20 -1.10 -6.60
C GLY A 132 -3.90 -2.26 -5.88
N VAL A 133 -4.81 -1.98 -4.94
CA VAL A 133 -5.61 -3.00 -4.25
C VAL A 133 -6.51 -3.75 -5.23
N VAL A 134 -7.18 -3.02 -6.13
CA VAL A 134 -8.02 -3.62 -7.17
C VAL A 134 -7.19 -4.44 -8.15
N THR A 135 -6.03 -3.91 -8.56
CA THR A 135 -5.10 -4.62 -9.46
C THR A 135 -4.60 -5.92 -8.84
N ALA A 136 -4.23 -5.90 -7.55
CA ALA A 136 -3.80 -7.10 -6.83
C ALA A 136 -4.94 -8.11 -6.67
N LEU A 137 -6.16 -7.65 -6.36
CA LEU A 137 -7.33 -8.51 -6.29
C LEU A 137 -7.61 -9.18 -7.64
N LEU A 138 -7.60 -8.41 -8.73
CA LEU A 138 -7.75 -8.95 -10.09
C LEU A 138 -6.67 -9.98 -10.43
N ARG A 139 -5.41 -9.72 -10.07
CA ARG A 139 -4.32 -10.69 -10.24
C ARG A 139 -4.57 -11.96 -9.42
N ALA A 140 -5.08 -11.83 -8.20
CA ALA A 140 -5.45 -12.96 -7.36
C ALA A 140 -6.60 -13.78 -7.99
N LEU A 141 -7.64 -13.12 -8.48
CA LEU A 141 -8.80 -13.76 -9.13
C LEU A 141 -8.42 -14.51 -10.42
N ARG A 142 -7.41 -14.02 -11.16
CA ARG A 142 -6.88 -14.75 -12.33
C ARG A 142 -6.34 -16.14 -11.99
N ARG A 143 -5.85 -16.35 -10.76
CA ARG A 143 -5.37 -17.66 -10.29
C ARG A 143 -6.52 -18.62 -9.95
N TRP A 144 -7.72 -18.11 -9.69
CA TRP A 144 -8.86 -18.86 -9.15
C TRP A 144 -10.12 -18.65 -10.00
N PRO A 145 -10.34 -19.46 -11.07
CA PRO A 145 -11.46 -19.30 -12.00
C PRO A 145 -12.85 -19.21 -11.35
N ARG A 146 -13.06 -19.93 -10.25
CA ARG A 146 -14.33 -19.96 -9.51
C ARG A 146 -14.74 -18.60 -8.95
N LEU A 147 -13.76 -17.74 -8.62
CA LEU A 147 -14.01 -16.44 -8.00
C LEU A 147 -14.14 -15.31 -9.03
N GLN A 148 -13.76 -15.53 -10.29
CA GLN A 148 -13.70 -14.47 -11.31
C GLN A 148 -15.06 -13.83 -11.59
N GLY A 149 -16.12 -14.63 -11.65
CA GLY A 149 -17.48 -14.13 -11.88
C GLY A 149 -17.95 -13.18 -10.77
N GLU A 150 -17.66 -13.52 -9.51
CA GLU A 150 -17.97 -12.65 -8.38
C GLU A 150 -17.11 -11.37 -8.40
N GLY A 151 -15.82 -11.49 -8.70
CA GLY A 151 -14.92 -10.35 -8.81
C GLY A 151 -15.34 -9.34 -9.87
N LEU A 152 -15.71 -9.81 -11.06
CA LEU A 152 -16.20 -8.95 -12.13
C LEU A 152 -17.51 -8.25 -11.74
N ARG A 153 -18.43 -8.95 -11.07
CA ARG A 153 -19.68 -8.34 -10.57
C ARG A 153 -19.40 -7.17 -9.64
N TRP A 154 -18.49 -7.32 -8.68
CA TRP A 154 -18.12 -6.22 -7.79
C TRP A 154 -17.51 -5.04 -8.54
N LEU A 155 -16.64 -5.29 -9.53
CA LEU A 155 -16.04 -4.22 -10.33
C LEU A 155 -17.08 -3.43 -11.13
N PHE A 156 -18.04 -4.11 -11.76
CA PHE A 156 -19.11 -3.43 -12.48
C PHE A 156 -20.02 -2.63 -11.54
N GLN A 157 -20.36 -3.19 -10.37
CA GLN A 157 -21.19 -2.50 -9.38
C GLN A 157 -20.49 -1.24 -8.83
N VAL A 158 -19.22 -1.36 -8.46
CA VAL A 158 -18.42 -0.25 -7.93
C VAL A 158 -18.17 0.80 -9.00
N GLY A 159 -17.83 0.38 -10.23
CA GLY A 159 -17.69 1.28 -11.37
C GLY A 159 -18.98 2.06 -11.61
N HIS A 160 -20.12 1.36 -11.73
CA HIS A 160 -21.43 2.00 -11.89
C HIS A 160 -21.73 2.99 -10.75
N ALA A 161 -21.49 2.61 -9.49
CA ALA A 161 -21.70 3.51 -8.36
C ALA A 161 -20.81 4.77 -8.44
N LEU A 162 -19.56 4.64 -8.90
CA LEU A 162 -18.62 5.75 -9.03
C LEU A 162 -19.01 6.71 -10.18
N PHE A 163 -19.42 6.16 -11.32
CA PHE A 163 -19.81 6.94 -12.51
C PHE A 163 -21.21 7.54 -12.40
N CYS A 164 -22.13 6.88 -11.69
CA CYS A 164 -23.51 7.37 -11.48
C CYS A 164 -23.65 8.27 -10.24
N ALA A 165 -22.67 8.28 -9.33
CA ALA A 165 -22.62 9.27 -8.27
C ALA A 165 -22.47 10.66 -8.92
N LYS A 166 -23.54 11.47 -8.86
CA LYS A 166 -23.49 12.86 -9.30
C LYS A 166 -22.28 13.52 -8.60
N PRO A 167 -21.44 14.28 -9.32
CA PRO A 167 -20.38 15.03 -8.68
C PRO A 167 -21.03 15.87 -7.57
N ARG A 168 -20.51 15.78 -6.35
CA ARG A 168 -20.94 16.69 -5.29
C ARG A 168 -20.83 18.09 -5.87
N PRO A 169 -21.90 18.91 -5.87
CA PRO A 169 -21.75 20.30 -6.25
C PRO A 169 -20.64 20.84 -5.34
N LEU A 170 -19.51 21.21 -5.94
CA LEU A 170 -18.50 21.99 -5.25
C LEU A 170 -19.26 23.14 -4.59
N PRO A 171 -19.03 23.46 -3.31
CA PRO A 171 -19.59 24.68 -2.75
C PRO A 171 -19.14 25.81 -3.68
N VAL A 172 -20.10 26.32 -4.45
CA VAL A 172 -19.91 27.48 -5.31
C VAL A 172 -19.71 28.61 -4.32
N CYS A 173 -18.46 28.92 -3.98
CA CYS A 173 -18.16 30.18 -3.33
C CYS A 173 -18.64 31.27 -4.29
N PRO A 174 -19.66 32.08 -3.94
CA PRO A 174 -20.09 33.17 -4.79
C PRO A 174 -19.03 34.25 -4.72
N HIS A 175 -17.96 34.10 -5.48
CA HIS A 175 -17.06 35.21 -5.75
C HIS A 175 -17.77 36.02 -6.84
N PRO A 176 -18.14 37.29 -6.57
CA PRO A 176 -18.63 38.14 -7.64
C PRO A 176 -17.52 38.30 -8.67
N LEU A 177 -17.82 37.89 -9.90
CA LEU A 177 -17.09 38.21 -11.11
C LEU A 177 -17.17 39.72 -11.34
N SER A 178 -16.30 40.49 -10.68
CA SER A 178 -15.99 41.87 -11.05
C SER A 178 -14.70 42.36 -10.40
N ALA A 179 -13.56 41.92 -10.95
CA ALA A 179 -12.35 42.73 -10.89
C ALA A 179 -11.57 42.55 -12.20
N PRO A 180 -11.21 43.64 -12.90
CA PRO A 180 -10.36 43.55 -14.08
C PRO A 180 -8.99 43.00 -13.67
N PHE A 181 -8.51 42.01 -14.45
CA PHE A 181 -7.15 41.50 -14.36
C PHE A 181 -6.14 42.67 -14.30
N PRO A 182 -5.27 42.75 -13.27
CA PRO A 182 -4.07 43.56 -13.42
C PRO A 182 -3.18 42.84 -14.44
N VAL A 183 -2.95 43.49 -15.59
CA VAL A 183 -1.91 43.10 -16.55
C VAL A 183 -0.59 43.05 -15.79
N ALA A 184 -0.10 41.85 -15.51
CA ALA A 184 1.20 41.63 -14.93
C ALA A 184 2.26 42.07 -15.95
N LYS A 185 2.93 43.21 -15.70
CA LYS A 185 4.16 43.57 -16.40
C LYS A 185 5.20 42.47 -16.12
N PRO A 186 5.91 41.95 -17.14
CA PRO A 186 6.97 40.98 -16.91
C PRO A 186 8.09 41.62 -16.07
N ARG A 187 8.38 41.03 -14.91
CA ARG A 187 9.58 41.33 -14.13
C ARG A 187 10.79 40.68 -14.82
N PRO A 188 11.90 41.40 -15.04
CA PRO A 188 13.12 40.80 -15.56
C PRO A 188 13.73 39.87 -14.50
N LEU A 189 13.99 38.62 -14.89
CA LEU A 189 14.84 37.70 -14.13
C LEU A 189 16.29 38.15 -14.31
N PHE A 190 16.91 38.48 -13.18
CA PHE A 190 18.34 38.76 -13.02
C PHE A 190 19.22 37.75 -13.78
N SER A 191 20.19 38.25 -14.54
CA SER A 191 21.46 37.55 -14.77
C SER A 191 22.57 38.41 -14.18
N GLN A 192 22.84 38.20 -12.89
CA GLN A 192 24.15 38.52 -12.33
C GLN A 192 25.04 37.30 -12.59
N ALA A 193 25.86 37.40 -13.64
CA ALA A 193 27.05 36.56 -13.79
C ALA A 193 28.26 37.45 -13.47
N THR A 194 28.90 37.14 -12.34
CA THR A 194 30.18 37.71 -11.91
C THR A 194 31.31 37.36 -12.91
N PRO A 195 32.29 38.25 -13.13
CA PRO A 195 33.42 37.98 -14.02
C PRO A 195 34.43 37.04 -13.34
N VAL A 196 34.80 35.96 -14.03
CA VAL A 196 35.97 35.14 -13.66
C VAL A 196 37.17 35.66 -14.45
N LEU A 197 38.13 36.24 -13.73
CA LEU A 197 39.47 36.51 -14.21
C LEU A 197 40.19 35.19 -14.54
N CYS A 198 40.67 35.04 -15.78
CA CYS A 198 41.76 34.13 -16.10
C CYS A 198 43.00 34.94 -16.48
N SER A 199 43.94 35.02 -15.54
CA SER A 199 45.34 35.37 -15.78
C SER A 199 46.06 34.10 -16.28
N SER A 200 46.79 34.14 -17.40
CA SER A 200 48.28 34.14 -17.50
C SER A 200 48.69 33.13 -18.60
N PRO A 201 49.95 33.07 -19.11
CA PRO A 201 51.16 33.82 -18.74
C PRO A 201 51.94 34.43 -19.95
N GLN A 202 53.04 35.12 -19.61
CA GLN A 202 54.22 35.34 -20.45
C GLN A 202 54.70 34.01 -21.07
N ILE A 203 55.19 33.94 -22.31
CA ILE A 203 56.46 34.44 -22.87
C ILE A 203 56.29 34.62 -24.38
#